data_AF-A0A7V2TXH7-F1
#
_entry.id   AF-A0A7V2TXH7-F1
#
_cell.length_a   1.000
_cell.length_b   1.000
_cell.length_c   1.000
_cell.angle_alpha   90.00
_cell.angle_beta   90.00
_cell.angle_gamma   90.00
#
_symmetry.space_group_name_H-M   'P 1'
#
loop_
_entity.id
_entity.type
_entity.pdbx_description
1 polymer ?
#
loop_
_entity_poly.entity_id
_entity_poly.type
_entity_poly.pdbx_seq_one_letter_code
_entity_poly.pdbx_strand_id
1 'polypeptide(L)'
;MRAAALRSIIGGAIFWVVFFQGTGAEAVGLGSANDFNLFMLGDVERTSGDVFGRAAVGGDAKFTDFWISRTIPGDLSGNLIVGEDLTLTRASIGSDKLGTGIVGESWSVTDSGTPSITQGRP
;
A
#
# COMPACT_ATOMS: atom_id res chain seq x y z
N MET A 1 29.53 57.67 -58.85
CA MET A 1 29.31 56.37 -59.53
C MET A 1 29.02 55.32 -58.47
N ARG A 2 27.92 54.57 -58.63
CA ARG A 2 27.63 53.14 -58.27
C ARG A 2 28.44 52.53 -57.10
N ALA A 3 27.89 51.76 -56.15
CA ALA A 3 26.62 51.06 -56.04
C ALA A 3 26.41 50.50 -54.61
N ALA A 4 25.13 50.27 -54.30
CA ALA A 4 24.54 49.17 -53.51
C ALA A 4 25.08 48.85 -52.10
N ALA A 5 24.23 49.11 -51.10
CA ALA A 5 24.00 48.13 -50.03
C ALA A 5 22.51 47.75 -50.04
N LEU A 6 22.30 46.47 -50.30
CA LEU A 6 21.06 45.79 -50.63
C LEU A 6 20.42 45.28 -49.33
N ARG A 7 19.16 45.70 -49.09
CA ARG A 7 18.09 44.98 -48.38
C ARG A 7 18.34 44.57 -46.92
N SER A 8 17.86 45.40 -46.00
CA SER A 8 17.36 44.92 -44.70
C SER A 8 16.08 44.12 -44.92
N ILE A 9 16.13 42.81 -44.66
CA ILE A 9 14.93 41.98 -44.52
C ILE A 9 14.70 41.79 -43.03
N ILE A 10 13.64 42.44 -42.55
CA ILE A 10 12.95 42.18 -41.31
C ILE A 10 12.58 40.69 -41.29
N GLY A 11 13.01 39.95 -40.28
CA GLY A 11 12.65 38.54 -40.16
C GLY A 11 13.29 37.81 -38.99
N GLY A 12 13.56 38.50 -37.87
CA GLY A 12 14.01 37.85 -36.65
C GLY A 12 12.84 37.20 -35.92
N ALA A 13 12.47 35.97 -36.30
CA ALA A 13 11.57 35.17 -35.49
C ALA A 13 12.29 34.81 -34.18
N ILE A 14 11.92 35.49 -33.09
CA ILE A 14 12.38 35.16 -31.75
C ILE A 14 11.68 33.85 -31.34
N PHE A 15 12.45 32.76 -31.30
CA PHE A 15 11.97 31.45 -30.86
C PHE A 15 12.03 31.43 -29.32
N TRP A 16 10.88 31.51 -28.65
CA TRP A 16 10.80 31.26 -27.20
C TRP A 16 10.84 29.76 -26.96
N VAL A 17 11.95 29.25 -26.44
CA VAL A 17 11.99 27.91 -25.87
C VAL A 17 11.22 27.96 -24.55
N VAL A 18 9.99 27.46 -24.55
CA VAL A 18 9.21 27.25 -23.33
C VAL A 18 9.66 25.94 -22.71
N PHE A 19 10.40 26.03 -21.60
CA PHE A 19 10.66 24.88 -20.75
C PHE A 19 9.38 24.56 -19.98
N PHE A 20 8.63 23.55 -20.43
CA PHE A 20 7.62 22.93 -19.59
C PHE A 20 8.35 22.18 -18.49
N GLN A 21 8.42 22.77 -17.28
CA GLN A 21 8.73 22.01 -16.09
C GLN A 21 7.52 21.09 -15.87
N GLY A 22 7.67 19.81 -16.18
CA GLY A 22 6.70 18.81 -15.76
C GLY A 22 6.63 18.90 -14.24
N THR A 23 5.47 19.31 -13.71
CA THR A 23 5.19 19.10 -12.30
C THR A 23 5.31 17.61 -12.08
N GLY A 24 6.28 17.20 -11.25
CA GLY A 24 6.41 15.80 -10.85
C GLY A 24 5.05 15.30 -10.38
N ALA A 25 4.66 14.12 -10.83
CA ALA A 25 3.48 13.48 -10.28
C ALA A 25 3.77 13.17 -8.80
N GLU A 26 3.20 13.97 -7.89
CA GLU A 26 3.20 13.70 -6.46
C GLU A 26 2.20 12.57 -6.22
N ALA A 27 2.66 11.45 -5.64
CA ALA A 27 1.74 10.41 -5.19
C ALA A 27 0.87 11.01 -4.07
N VAL A 28 -0.45 10.93 -4.22
CA VAL A 28 -1.36 11.26 -3.12
C VAL A 28 -1.07 10.29 -1.97
N GLY A 29 -0.59 10.84 -0.85
CA GLY A 29 -0.38 10.04 0.35
C GLY A 29 -1.72 9.47 0.82
N LEU A 30 -1.79 8.15 0.99
CA LEU A 30 -2.99 7.44 1.47
C LEU A 30 -3.20 7.58 2.99
N GLY A 31 -2.61 8.60 3.63
CA GLY A 31 -2.63 8.77 5.08
C GLY A 31 -2.02 7.56 5.80
N SER A 32 -2.69 7.08 6.85
CA SER A 32 -2.30 5.90 7.63
C SER A 32 -2.30 4.59 6.82
N ALA A 33 -2.99 4.55 5.67
CA ALA A 33 -2.99 3.37 4.81
C ALA A 33 -1.65 3.16 4.07
N ASN A 34 -0.77 4.17 4.03
CA ASN A 34 0.57 4.03 3.42
C ASN A 34 1.45 2.98 4.14
N ASP A 35 1.14 2.65 5.39
CA ASP A 35 1.89 1.67 6.18
C ASP A 35 1.48 0.21 5.85
N PHE A 36 0.47 0.02 4.99
CA PHE A 36 -0.08 -1.29 4.64
C PHE A 36 0.27 -1.67 3.21
N ASN A 37 0.75 -2.90 3.04
CA ASN A 37 1.04 -3.49 1.74
C ASN A 37 -0.21 -4.04 1.05
N LEU A 38 -1.23 -4.37 1.85
CA LEU A 38 -2.53 -4.80 1.39
C LEU A 38 -3.61 -4.03 2.15
N PHE A 39 -4.48 -3.36 1.41
CA PHE A 39 -5.61 -2.63 1.97
C PHE A 39 -6.88 -3.01 1.21
N MET A 40 -7.85 -3.56 1.92
CA MET A 40 -9.14 -4.00 1.37
C MET A 40 -10.28 -3.29 2.09
N LEU A 41 -11.19 -2.66 1.34
CA LEU A 41 -12.26 -1.81 1.90
C LEU A 41 -13.45 -2.60 2.45
N GLY A 42 -13.66 -3.82 1.99
CA GLY A 42 -14.75 -4.70 2.44
C GLY A 42 -14.21 -6.07 2.77
N ASP A 43 -15.08 -7.07 2.66
CA ASP A 43 -14.76 -8.43 3.06
C ASP A 43 -13.71 -9.07 2.17
N VAL A 44 -12.96 -10.01 2.76
CA VAL A 44 -12.00 -10.84 2.04
C VAL A 44 -12.13 -12.32 2.42
N GLU A 45 -12.15 -13.16 1.40
CA GLU A 45 -11.88 -14.58 1.54
C GLU A 45 -10.72 -14.96 0.61
N ARG A 46 -9.65 -15.52 1.18
CA ARG A 46 -8.49 -15.99 0.42
C ARG A 46 -8.04 -17.37 0.88
N THR A 47 -7.79 -18.22 -0.11
CA THR A 47 -7.20 -19.54 0.06
C THR A 47 -5.82 -19.54 -0.59
N SER A 48 -4.78 -19.78 0.20
CA SER A 48 -3.37 -19.78 -0.18
C SER A 48 -2.82 -18.41 -0.58
N GLY A 49 -1.55 -18.19 -0.25
CA GLY A 49 -0.79 -17.00 -0.63
C GLY A 49 -0.07 -16.36 0.54
N ASP A 50 0.65 -15.28 0.26
CA ASP A 50 1.31 -14.48 1.27
C ASP A 50 1.27 -12.98 0.99
N VAL A 51 1.29 -12.21 2.07
CA VAL A 51 1.54 -10.77 2.08
C VAL A 51 2.87 -10.56 2.79
N PHE A 52 3.86 -10.14 2.03
CA PHE A 52 5.15 -9.69 2.56
C PHE A 52 5.02 -8.27 3.12
N GLY A 53 4.29 -8.14 4.24
CA GLY A 53 3.99 -6.83 4.79
C GLY A 53 2.78 -6.79 5.72
N ARG A 54 2.29 -5.57 6.00
CA ARG A 54 1.08 -5.33 6.81
C ARG A 54 -0.18 -5.41 5.94
N ALA A 55 -1.27 -5.93 6.50
CA ALA A 55 -2.56 -6.03 5.83
C ALA A 55 -3.68 -5.37 6.66
N ALA A 56 -4.62 -4.71 6.00
CA ALA A 56 -5.83 -4.17 6.60
C ALA A 56 -7.07 -4.55 5.77
N VAL A 57 -8.12 -4.97 6.46
CA VAL A 57 -9.41 -5.38 5.91
C VAL A 57 -10.50 -4.59 6.62
N GLY A 58 -11.34 -3.89 5.86
CA GLY A 58 -12.41 -3.04 6.39
C GLY A 58 -13.62 -3.82 6.94
N GLY A 59 -13.93 -4.98 6.35
CA GLY A 59 -15.02 -5.86 6.79
C GLY A 59 -14.50 -7.18 7.36
N ASP A 60 -15.18 -8.28 7.02
CA ASP A 60 -14.81 -9.63 7.47
C ASP A 60 -13.57 -10.16 6.75
N ALA A 61 -12.72 -10.90 7.46
CA ALA A 61 -11.52 -11.51 6.90
C ALA A 61 -11.48 -13.01 7.14
N LYS A 62 -11.37 -13.79 6.06
CA LYS A 62 -11.15 -15.24 6.11
C LYS A 62 -9.91 -15.64 5.32
N PHE A 63 -8.92 -16.18 6.02
CA PHE A 63 -7.67 -16.64 5.44
C PHE A 63 -7.47 -18.13 5.70
N THR A 64 -7.26 -18.89 4.62
CA THR A 64 -6.89 -20.31 4.66
C THR A 64 -5.51 -20.50 4.01
N ASP A 65 -4.59 -21.22 4.64
CA ASP A 65 -3.24 -21.48 4.10
C ASP A 65 -2.45 -20.21 3.73
N PHE A 66 -2.67 -19.14 4.49
CA PHE A 66 -2.20 -17.81 4.13
C PHE A 66 -1.18 -17.27 5.13
N TRP A 67 -0.20 -16.50 4.66
CA TRP A 67 0.82 -15.89 5.52
C TRP A 67 0.78 -14.37 5.43
N ILE A 68 0.65 -13.69 6.55
CA ILE A 68 0.72 -12.23 6.64
C ILE A 68 2.01 -11.84 7.35
N SER A 69 2.70 -10.82 6.86
CA SER A 69 3.93 -10.28 7.44
C SER A 69 5.08 -11.29 7.51
N ARG A 70 5.28 -12.06 6.43
CA ARG A 70 6.30 -13.12 6.35
C ARG A 70 7.76 -12.62 6.45
N THR A 71 8.04 -11.32 6.33
CA THR A 71 9.43 -10.77 6.36
C THR A 71 9.47 -9.28 6.72
N ILE A 72 9.12 -8.90 7.96
CA ILE A 72 9.37 -7.53 8.44
C ILE A 72 10.42 -7.59 9.58
N PRO A 73 11.69 -7.22 9.34
CA PRO A 73 12.64 -6.99 10.43
C PRO A 73 12.27 -5.68 11.14
N GLY A 74 11.78 -5.76 12.38
CA GLY A 74 11.40 -4.56 13.16
C GLY A 74 10.04 -4.69 13.84
N ASP A 75 9.27 -3.61 13.84
CA ASP A 75 8.01 -3.45 14.58
C ASP A 75 6.92 -4.43 14.13
N LEU A 76 6.50 -5.26 15.09
CA LEU A 76 5.54 -6.37 14.96
C LEU A 76 4.14 -5.97 15.46
N SER A 77 3.90 -4.67 15.70
CA SER A 77 2.56 -4.18 16.04
C SER A 77 1.72 -3.94 14.77
N GLY A 78 0.47 -4.39 14.78
CA GLY A 78 -0.52 -4.15 13.70
C GLY A 78 -0.20 -4.79 12.35
N ASN A 79 0.27 -6.04 12.33
CA ASN A 79 0.55 -6.74 11.06
C ASN A 79 -0.73 -7.09 10.29
N LEU A 80 -1.82 -7.31 11.01
CA LEU A 80 -3.15 -7.51 10.44
C LEU A 80 -4.16 -6.65 11.21
N ILE A 81 -4.95 -5.86 10.48
CA ILE A 81 -6.12 -5.16 11.01
C ILE A 81 -7.37 -5.68 10.30
N VAL A 82 -8.41 -6.00 11.07
CA VAL A 82 -9.72 -6.43 10.55
C VAL A 82 -10.82 -5.64 11.23
N GLY A 83 -11.70 -5.02 10.45
CA GLY A 83 -12.76 -4.15 10.93
C GLY A 83 -13.88 -4.90 11.65
N GLU A 84 -14.22 -6.11 11.19
CA GLU A 84 -15.29 -6.94 11.73
C GLU A 84 -14.73 -8.28 12.25
N ASP A 85 -15.11 -9.42 11.66
CA ASP A 85 -14.71 -10.75 12.13
C ASP A 85 -13.47 -11.30 11.40
N LEU A 86 -12.61 -12.02 12.14
CA LEU A 86 -11.42 -12.69 11.59
C LEU A 86 -11.50 -14.22 11.73
N THR A 87 -11.37 -14.93 10.62
CA THR A 87 -11.22 -16.39 10.58
C THR A 87 -9.88 -16.80 9.97
N LEU A 88 -9.07 -17.52 10.74
CA LEU A 88 -7.79 -18.06 10.32
C LEU A 88 -7.82 -19.59 10.34
N THR A 89 -7.46 -20.23 9.22
CA THR A 89 -7.34 -21.69 9.11
C THR A 89 -6.02 -22.06 8.46
N ARG A 90 -5.12 -22.74 9.18
CA ARG A 90 -3.76 -23.04 8.69
C ARG A 90 -3.03 -21.80 8.17
N ALA A 91 -3.31 -20.64 8.77
CA ALA A 91 -2.77 -19.35 8.38
C ALA A 91 -1.83 -18.80 9.48
N SER A 92 -0.98 -17.83 9.15
CA SER A 92 -0.02 -17.26 10.10
C SER A 92 0.08 -15.74 10.00
N ILE A 93 0.24 -15.08 11.15
CA ILE A 93 0.54 -13.65 11.25
C ILE A 93 1.95 -13.49 11.82
N GLY A 94 2.82 -12.86 11.03
CA GLY A 94 4.22 -12.59 11.33
C GLY A 94 5.17 -13.74 11.01
N SER A 95 6.46 -13.40 10.96
CA SER A 95 7.57 -14.36 11.00
C SER A 95 7.72 -14.91 12.42
N ASP A 96 7.93 -16.21 12.55
CA ASP A 96 8.31 -16.87 13.82
C ASP A 96 7.40 -16.63 15.02
N LYS A 97 6.09 -16.42 14.78
CA LYS A 97 5.10 -16.18 15.84
C LYS A 97 5.41 -14.90 16.62
N LEU A 98 5.69 -13.79 15.94
CA LEU A 98 5.75 -12.48 16.60
C LEU A 98 4.78 -11.42 16.07
N GLY A 99 4.06 -11.66 14.97
CA GLY A 99 3.14 -10.66 14.39
C GLY A 99 1.81 -10.49 15.11
N THR A 100 1.35 -9.26 15.29
CA THR A 100 0.09 -8.99 16.02
C THR A 100 -1.10 -8.73 15.10
N GLY A 101 -2.30 -9.06 15.57
CA GLY A 101 -3.57 -8.76 14.91
C GLY A 101 -4.50 -7.89 15.77
N ILE A 102 -5.21 -6.96 15.15
CA ILE A 102 -6.30 -6.18 15.77
C ILE A 102 -7.60 -6.53 15.05
N VAL A 103 -8.63 -6.90 15.81
CA VAL A 103 -9.91 -7.34 15.27
C VAL A 103 -11.04 -6.58 15.96
N GLY A 104 -11.98 -6.04 15.17
CA GLY A 104 -13.06 -5.22 15.68
C GLY A 104 -14.08 -6.00 16.50
N GLU A 105 -14.53 -7.15 16.00
CA GLU A 105 -15.61 -7.93 16.61
C GLU A 105 -15.11 -9.25 17.20
N SER A 106 -15.03 -10.33 16.41
CA SER A 106 -14.66 -11.64 16.91
C SER A 106 -13.57 -12.31 16.07
N TRP A 107 -12.85 -13.27 16.66
CA TRP A 107 -11.85 -14.05 15.92
C TRP A 107 -11.94 -15.54 16.20
N SER A 108 -11.66 -16.33 15.16
CA SER A 108 -11.53 -17.78 15.21
C SER A 108 -10.23 -18.23 14.55
N VAL A 109 -9.52 -19.16 15.21
CA VAL A 109 -8.19 -19.58 14.81
C VAL A 109 -8.11 -21.10 14.87
N THR A 110 -7.86 -21.73 13.74
CA THR A 110 -7.72 -23.19 13.60
C THR A 110 -6.36 -23.51 12.97
N ASP A 111 -5.55 -24.35 13.61
CA ASP A 111 -4.24 -24.82 13.13
C ASP A 111 -3.29 -23.72 12.63
N SER A 112 -3.36 -22.53 13.23
CA SER A 112 -2.76 -21.30 12.71
C SER A 112 -1.68 -20.75 13.65
N GLY A 113 -0.64 -20.13 13.08
CA GLY A 113 0.44 -19.49 13.81
C GLY A 113 0.11 -18.03 14.13
N THR A 114 -0.46 -17.76 15.31
CA THR A 114 -0.77 -16.39 15.75
C THR A 114 -0.17 -16.12 17.13
N PRO A 115 0.54 -15.01 17.33
CA PRO A 115 1.18 -14.74 18.62
C PRO A 115 0.46 -13.72 19.49
N SER A 116 -0.44 -12.90 18.95
CA SER A 116 -1.45 -12.20 19.74
C SER A 116 -2.52 -11.57 18.82
N ILE A 117 -3.78 -11.80 19.16
CA ILE A 117 -4.91 -11.08 18.58
C ILE A 117 -5.56 -10.32 19.72
N THR A 118 -5.74 -9.01 19.52
CA THR A 118 -6.42 -8.14 20.49
C THR A 118 -7.74 -7.68 19.90
N GLN A 119 -8.80 -7.74 20.70
CA GLN A 119 -10.07 -7.13 20.33
C GLN A 119 -9.99 -5.62 20.52
N GLY A 120 -10.39 -4.87 19.51
CA GLY A 120 -10.45 -3.42 19.61
C GLY A 120 -10.88 -2.83 18.28
N ARG A 121 -11.64 -1.74 18.34
CA ARG A 121 -11.88 -0.93 17.14
C ARG A 121 -10.53 -0.33 16.71
N PRO A 122 -10.05 -0.64 15.48
CA PRO A 122 -8.83 -0.05 14.96
C PRO A 122 -8.96 1.47 14.72
#